data_AF-A0A5J5LRJ0-F1
#
_entry.id   AF-A0A5J5LRJ0-F1
#
_cell.length_a   1.000
_cell.length_b   1.000
_cell.length_c   1.000
_cell.angle_alpha   90.00
_cell.angle_beta   90.00
_cell.angle_gamma   90.00
#
_symmetry.space_group_name_H-M   'P 1'
#
loop_
_entity.id
_entity.type
_entity.pdbx_description
1 polymer ?
#
loop_
_entity_poly.entity_id
_entity_poly.type
_entity_poly.pdbx_seq_one_letter_code
_entity_poly.pdbx_strand_id
1 'polypeptide(L)'
;MRIKQITVKHLFGIFDHTINLNMEERITIIHGKNGFGKTSILRLVNGFFNSKYSEIRAIPFQKFTIIFDDKSFVDILKPSTSRNKKSNARPKITFNFTSSDQKEEPTFSPDSPDGKTISFPLGMIDNFIPDLDRVGSETWLYPPTGEILYLEDIYERFGEYLPKQFQKEYPDWLKKIRDSINVRFIESQRLLDIANSAKIGRTIRRPMTLYSVASYSEDLAENIQTKLAEYGQLSQTLDRTFPARVVQKKASLTDDQLREKIDQLERERNQLISAGLLKKDEDSNFQVKDSIDDSTRKLLSVYIEDVDKKLNVFNDIYPKVELFKNIINKKYSFKSVTIDQSKGFIFTTQEGEVLSPTDLSSGEQHELVILYELLFKVKPNTLILIDEPEMSLHISWQQEFLKDLQEITKLSELDILMATHSPDIINDRWDLTVELEKPKQKSKDERTDNT
;
A
#
# COMPACT_ATOMS: atom_id res chain seq x y z
N MET A 1 4.08 -12.73 -9.75
CA MET A 1 3.83 -12.03 -11.02
C MET A 1 3.95 -10.55 -10.73
N ARG A 2 4.64 -9.80 -11.57
CA ARG A 2 4.81 -8.34 -11.45
C ARG A 2 4.57 -7.67 -12.80
N ILE A 3 4.11 -6.42 -12.79
CA ILE A 3 3.94 -5.65 -14.03
C ILE A 3 5.31 -5.21 -14.53
N LYS A 4 5.65 -5.58 -15.76
CA LYS A 4 6.90 -5.19 -16.42
C LYS A 4 6.73 -3.96 -17.30
N GLN A 5 5.60 -3.87 -17.99
CA GLN A 5 5.35 -2.80 -18.95
C GLN A 5 3.86 -2.50 -19.09
N ILE A 6 3.55 -1.22 -19.26
CA ILE A 6 2.21 -0.71 -19.47
C ILE A 6 2.18 0.05 -20.79
N THR A 7 1.23 -0.24 -21.66
CA THR A 7 1.04 0.49 -22.93
C THR A 7 -0.38 0.97 -23.07
N VAL A 8 -0.59 2.24 -23.42
CA VAL A 8 -1.91 2.78 -23.79
C VAL A 8 -1.82 3.33 -25.21
N LYS A 9 -2.81 2.99 -26.04
CA LYS A 9 -2.95 3.46 -27.42
C LYS A 9 -4.20 4.32 -27.59
N HIS A 10 -4.03 5.42 -28.32
CA HIS A 10 -5.06 6.42 -28.61
C HIS A 10 -5.76 6.95 -27.35
N LEU A 11 -5.00 7.17 -26.28
CA LEU A 11 -5.49 7.86 -25.08
C LEU A 11 -5.88 9.31 -25.47
N PHE A 12 -7.07 9.73 -25.05
CA PHE A 12 -7.72 10.98 -25.50
C PHE A 12 -7.79 11.14 -27.03
N GLY A 13 -7.69 10.02 -27.77
CA GLY A 13 -7.68 9.98 -29.23
C GLY A 13 -6.39 10.46 -29.90
N ILE A 14 -5.36 10.84 -29.14
CA ILE A 14 -4.13 11.44 -29.69
C ILE A 14 -2.83 10.89 -29.11
N PHE A 15 -2.85 10.30 -27.91
CA PHE A 15 -1.63 9.87 -27.23
C PHE A 15 -1.43 8.36 -27.28
N ASP A 16 -0.18 7.97 -27.53
CA ASP A 16 0.30 6.61 -27.38
C ASP A 16 1.44 6.64 -26.36
N HIS A 17 1.30 5.87 -25.28
CA HIS A 17 2.28 5.82 -24.21
C HIS A 17 2.73 4.40 -23.95
N THR A 18 4.02 4.23 -23.69
CA THR A 18 4.63 2.97 -23.30
C THR A 18 5.52 3.24 -22.10
N ILE A 19 5.23 2.60 -20.98
CA ILE A 19 5.91 2.78 -19.70
C ILE A 19 6.52 1.45 -19.31
N ASN A 20 7.86 1.40 -19.28
CA ASN A 20 8.61 0.27 -18.77
C ASN A 20 8.81 0.48 -17.26
N LEU A 21 8.39 -0.47 -16.45
CA LEU A 21 8.54 -0.37 -15.00
C LEU A 21 9.97 -0.79 -14.62
N ASN A 22 10.56 -0.04 -13.69
CA ASN A 22 11.86 -0.36 -13.12
C ASN A 22 11.72 -1.51 -12.12
N MET A 23 12.21 -2.68 -12.52
CA MET A 23 12.08 -3.92 -11.74
C MET A 23 13.13 -4.05 -10.63
N GLU A 24 14.25 -3.34 -10.75
CA GLU A 24 15.41 -3.40 -9.86
C GLU A 24 15.20 -2.51 -8.63
N GLU A 25 14.96 -1.22 -8.86
CA GLU A 25 14.71 -0.22 -7.81
C GLU A 25 13.24 -0.23 -7.35
N ARG A 26 12.35 -0.95 -8.06
CA ARG A 26 10.92 -1.08 -7.76
C ARG A 26 10.13 0.23 -7.74
N ILE A 27 10.71 1.32 -8.23
CA ILE A 27 10.07 2.64 -8.32
C ILE A 27 10.14 3.13 -9.75
N THR A 28 9.00 3.51 -10.31
CA THR A 28 8.88 4.13 -11.64
C THR A 28 8.11 5.43 -11.52
N ILE A 29 8.65 6.51 -12.08
CA ILE A 29 8.05 7.84 -12.02
C ILE A 29 7.62 8.28 -13.42
N ILE A 30 6.32 8.44 -13.63
CA ILE A 30 5.76 9.03 -14.84
C ILE A 30 5.80 10.55 -14.68
N HIS A 31 6.44 11.24 -15.62
CA HIS A 31 6.42 12.70 -15.70
C HIS A 31 6.01 13.17 -17.11
N GLY A 32 5.54 14.40 -17.21
CA GLY A 32 5.04 14.98 -18.45
C GLY A 32 4.20 16.22 -18.19
N LYS A 33 3.82 16.96 -19.24
CA LYS A 33 2.99 18.15 -19.08
C LYS A 33 1.54 17.81 -18.71
N ASN A 34 0.84 18.76 -18.11
CA ASN A 34 -0.57 18.60 -17.75
C ASN A 34 -1.38 18.21 -18.99
N GLY A 35 -2.28 17.24 -18.84
CA GLY A 35 -3.12 16.75 -19.93
C GLY A 35 -2.55 15.60 -20.76
N PHE A 36 -1.33 15.12 -20.47
CA PHE A 36 -0.75 13.93 -21.14
C PHE A 36 -1.31 12.61 -20.58
N GLY A 37 -2.16 12.67 -19.55
CA GLY A 37 -2.89 11.50 -19.08
C GLY A 37 -2.23 10.67 -17.98
N LYS A 38 -1.23 11.18 -17.27
CA LYS A 38 -0.56 10.48 -16.15
C LYS A 38 -1.57 9.86 -15.15
N THR A 39 -2.45 10.68 -14.58
CA THR A 39 -3.54 10.24 -13.69
C THR A 39 -4.47 9.21 -14.36
N SER A 40 -4.75 9.37 -15.65
CA SER A 40 -5.60 8.42 -16.38
C SER A 40 -4.95 7.06 -16.54
N ILE A 41 -3.63 7.00 -16.74
CA ILE A 41 -2.88 5.74 -16.77
C ILE A 41 -2.96 5.04 -15.42
N LEU A 42 -2.72 5.76 -14.31
CA LEU A 42 -2.85 5.19 -12.96
C LEU A 42 -4.26 4.66 -12.71
N ARG A 43 -5.30 5.42 -13.09
CA ARG A 43 -6.70 5.00 -12.97
C ARG A 43 -7.04 3.77 -13.83
N LEU A 44 -6.46 3.63 -15.02
CA LEU A 44 -6.64 2.42 -15.85
C LEU A 44 -6.07 1.18 -15.16
N VAL A 45 -4.86 1.29 -14.58
CA VAL A 45 -4.25 0.20 -13.80
C VAL A 45 -5.12 -0.13 -12.59
N ASN A 46 -5.46 0.88 -11.79
CA ASN A 46 -6.31 0.72 -10.61
C ASN A 46 -7.65 0.06 -10.95
N GLY A 47 -8.33 0.56 -11.99
CA GLY A 47 -9.64 0.06 -12.39
C GLY A 47 -9.63 -1.38 -12.87
N PHE A 48 -8.53 -1.84 -13.49
CA PHE A 48 -8.42 -3.24 -13.91
C PHE A 48 -8.28 -4.19 -12.71
N PHE A 49 -7.31 -3.94 -11.82
CA PHE A 49 -7.05 -4.83 -10.69
C PHE A 49 -8.17 -4.76 -9.64
N ASN A 50 -8.70 -3.57 -9.34
CA ASN A 50 -9.73 -3.36 -8.32
C ASN A 50 -11.18 -3.42 -8.83
N SER A 51 -11.43 -3.95 -10.04
CA SER A 51 -12.79 -4.09 -10.62
C SER A 51 -13.54 -2.77 -10.89
N LYS A 52 -12.86 -1.62 -10.92
CA LYS A 52 -13.53 -0.33 -11.18
C LYS A 52 -13.71 -0.09 -12.68
N TYR A 53 -14.48 -0.95 -13.32
CA TYR A 53 -14.69 -0.90 -14.77
C TYR A 53 -15.46 0.35 -15.21
N SER A 54 -16.20 0.98 -14.30
CA SER A 54 -16.82 2.29 -14.53
C SER A 54 -15.76 3.36 -14.86
N GLU A 55 -14.66 3.40 -14.10
CA GLU A 55 -13.52 4.31 -14.33
C GLU A 55 -12.85 4.01 -15.68
N ILE A 56 -12.62 2.73 -16.00
CA ILE A 56 -12.05 2.34 -17.31
C ILE A 56 -12.97 2.80 -18.45
N ARG A 57 -14.30 2.63 -18.33
CA ARG A 57 -15.26 3.06 -19.37
C ARG A 57 -15.28 4.58 -19.55
N ALA A 58 -15.06 5.34 -18.48
CA ALA A 58 -15.03 6.80 -18.54
C ALA A 58 -13.81 7.33 -19.31
N ILE A 59 -12.66 6.66 -19.21
CA ILE A 59 -11.42 7.10 -19.85
C ILE A 59 -11.46 6.82 -21.36
N PRO A 60 -11.19 7.81 -22.23
CA PRO A 60 -11.14 7.61 -23.68
C PRO A 60 -9.79 7.03 -24.12
N PHE A 61 -9.76 5.75 -24.49
CA PHE A 61 -8.61 5.06 -25.09
C PHE A 61 -9.10 4.01 -26.12
N GLN A 62 -8.20 3.46 -26.94
CA GLN A 62 -8.53 2.38 -27.88
C GLN A 62 -8.04 1.01 -27.41
N LYS A 63 -6.78 0.93 -26.97
CA LYS A 63 -6.16 -0.30 -26.47
C LYS A 63 -5.29 0.03 -25.26
N PHE A 64 -5.40 -0.77 -24.21
CA PHE A 64 -4.57 -0.70 -23.01
C PHE A 64 -4.00 -2.09 -22.74
N THR A 65 -2.68 -2.19 -22.63
CA THR A 65 -1.96 -3.46 -22.52
C THR A 65 -1.11 -3.46 -21.26
N ILE A 66 -1.20 -4.52 -20.47
CA ILE A 66 -0.35 -4.77 -19.30
C ILE A 66 0.47 -6.02 -19.59
N ILE A 67 1.79 -5.90 -19.56
CA ILE A 67 2.73 -7.02 -19.78
C ILE A 67 3.40 -7.36 -18.45
N PHE A 68 3.43 -8.65 -18.14
CA PHE A 68 3.97 -9.17 -16.88
C PHE A 68 5.41 -9.69 -17.03
N ASP A 69 6.06 -9.96 -15.90
CA ASP A 69 7.41 -10.50 -15.80
C ASP A 69 7.56 -11.92 -16.39
N ASP A 70 6.49 -12.70 -16.38
CA ASP A 70 6.40 -14.04 -16.99
C ASP A 70 6.13 -14.04 -18.50
N LYS A 71 6.14 -12.85 -19.13
CA LYS A 71 5.82 -12.58 -20.55
C LYS A 71 4.35 -12.73 -20.94
N SER A 72 3.47 -13.05 -20.00
CA SER A 72 2.03 -12.98 -20.25
C SER A 72 1.58 -11.52 -20.38
N PHE A 73 0.46 -11.28 -21.05
CA PHE A 73 -0.10 -9.94 -21.16
C PHE A 73 -1.63 -9.92 -21.20
N VAL A 74 -2.20 -8.83 -20.73
CA VAL A 74 -3.63 -8.53 -20.82
C VAL A 74 -3.83 -7.34 -21.75
N ASP A 75 -4.73 -7.51 -22.71
CA ASP A 75 -5.20 -6.46 -23.60
C ASP A 75 -6.63 -6.05 -23.25
N ILE A 76 -6.83 -4.76 -23.02
CA ILE A 76 -8.13 -4.14 -22.78
C ILE A 76 -8.47 -3.30 -24.01
N LEU A 77 -9.46 -3.74 -24.77
CA LEU A 77 -9.89 -3.12 -26.01
C LEU A 77 -11.20 -2.38 -25.81
N LYS A 78 -11.24 -1.15 -26.32
CA LYS A 78 -12.45 -0.34 -26.42
C LYS A 78 -12.73 -0.12 -27.91
N PRO A 79 -13.70 -0.84 -28.51
CA PRO A 79 -14.04 -0.64 -29.92
C PRO A 79 -14.40 0.83 -30.15
N SER A 80 -13.87 1.40 -31.23
CA SER A 80 -14.15 2.79 -31.61
C SER A 80 -15.66 2.94 -31.79
N THR A 81 -16.34 3.59 -30.85
CA THR A 81 -17.74 3.93 -31.02
C THR A 81 -17.83 4.93 -32.16
N SER A 82 -18.39 4.50 -33.29
CA SER A 82 -18.97 5.41 -34.27
C SER A 82 -19.87 6.38 -33.50
N ARG A 83 -19.69 7.69 -33.73
CA ARG A 83 -20.44 8.78 -33.10
C ARG A 83 -21.94 8.73 -33.45
N ASN A 84 -22.66 7.70 -33.02
CA ASN A 84 -24.11 7.73 -33.00
C ASN A 84 -24.56 8.29 -31.65
N LYS A 85 -24.74 9.62 -31.61
CA LYS A 85 -25.27 10.42 -30.48
C LYS A 85 -26.69 10.04 -30.02
N LYS A 86 -27.22 8.87 -30.39
CA LYS A 86 -28.61 8.46 -30.13
C LYS A 86 -28.77 7.22 -29.24
N SER A 87 -27.69 6.55 -28.81
CA SER A 87 -27.78 5.49 -27.80
C SER A 87 -27.11 5.94 -26.50
N ASN A 88 -27.87 5.96 -25.40
CA ASN A 88 -27.33 6.06 -24.03
C ASN A 88 -26.52 4.81 -23.60
N ALA A 89 -26.12 3.96 -24.54
CA ALA A 89 -25.35 2.75 -24.29
C ALA A 89 -23.90 3.13 -23.98
N ARG A 90 -23.41 2.67 -22.82
CA ARG A 90 -22.02 2.88 -22.39
C ARG A 90 -21.07 2.12 -23.33
N PRO A 91 -19.83 2.59 -23.51
CA PRO A 91 -18.88 1.92 -24.39
C PRO A 91 -18.56 0.52 -23.86
N LYS A 92 -18.67 -0.50 -24.73
CA LYS A 92 -18.28 -1.87 -24.43
C LYS A 92 -16.77 -1.94 -24.19
N ILE A 93 -16.34 -2.74 -23.23
CA ILE A 93 -14.94 -3.08 -22.98
C ILE A 93 -14.77 -4.57 -23.20
N THR A 94 -13.61 -4.97 -23.72
CA THR A 94 -13.22 -6.37 -23.90
C THR A 94 -11.83 -6.57 -23.30
N PHE A 95 -11.67 -7.58 -22.46
CA PHE A 95 -10.39 -8.03 -21.92
C PHE A 95 -9.98 -9.31 -22.65
N ASN A 96 -8.75 -9.35 -23.13
CA ASN A 96 -8.10 -10.52 -23.71
C ASN A 96 -6.86 -10.84 -22.87
N PHE A 97 -6.62 -12.11 -22.60
CA PHE A 97 -5.39 -12.54 -21.94
C PHE A 97 -4.63 -13.52 -22.82
N THR A 98 -3.31 -13.38 -22.84
CA THR A 98 -2.41 -14.27 -23.58
C THR A 98 -1.31 -14.73 -22.62
N SER A 99 -1.26 -16.04 -22.38
CA SER A 99 -0.19 -16.68 -21.59
C SER A 99 0.98 -17.08 -22.51
N SER A 100 2.19 -17.15 -21.96
CA SER A 100 3.39 -17.55 -22.69
C SER A 100 3.33 -18.98 -23.26
N ASP A 101 2.53 -19.85 -22.65
CA ASP A 101 2.42 -21.28 -23.01
C ASP A 101 1.13 -21.65 -23.77
N GLN A 102 0.16 -20.74 -23.89
CA GLN A 102 -1.15 -21.04 -24.51
C GLN A 102 -1.31 -20.37 -25.87
N LYS A 103 -1.85 -21.12 -26.86
CA LYS A 103 -2.24 -20.60 -28.18
C LYS A 103 -3.61 -19.93 -28.18
N GLU A 104 -4.43 -20.16 -27.15
CA GLU A 104 -5.78 -19.60 -27.07
C GLU A 104 -5.76 -18.29 -26.28
N GLU A 105 -6.40 -17.27 -26.84
CA GLU A 105 -6.58 -15.95 -26.23
C GLU A 105 -7.98 -15.90 -25.58
N PRO A 106 -8.14 -16.28 -24.31
CA PRO A 106 -9.43 -16.14 -23.65
C PRO A 106 -9.87 -14.67 -23.64
N THR A 107 -11.11 -14.46 -24.08
CA THR A 107 -11.74 -13.14 -24.16
C THR A 107 -12.90 -13.04 -23.16
N PHE A 108 -13.00 -11.90 -22.49
CA PHE A 108 -14.11 -11.57 -21.59
C PHE A 108 -14.60 -10.14 -21.86
N SER A 109 -15.91 -9.95 -21.99
CA SER A 109 -16.50 -8.61 -22.03
C SER A 109 -17.41 -8.46 -20.81
N PRO A 110 -17.10 -7.57 -19.85
CA PRO A 110 -18.03 -7.29 -18.76
C PRO A 110 -19.30 -6.69 -19.36
N ASP A 111 -20.45 -7.26 -19.02
CA ASP A 111 -21.74 -6.72 -19.44
C ASP A 111 -21.79 -5.21 -19.20
N SER A 112 -22.20 -4.46 -20.22
CA SER A 112 -22.64 -3.08 -20.01
C SER A 112 -23.98 -3.20 -19.29
N PRO A 113 -24.15 -2.63 -18.09
CA PRO A 113 -25.48 -2.41 -17.60
C PRO A 113 -26.12 -1.37 -18.52
N ASP A 114 -26.78 -1.83 -19.58
CA ASP A 114 -27.86 -1.08 -20.16
C ASP A 114 -28.79 -0.75 -18.99
N GLY A 115 -29.11 0.52 -18.79
CA GLY A 115 -29.76 1.05 -17.57
C GLY A 115 -31.17 0.52 -17.25
N LYS A 116 -31.49 -0.72 -17.66
CA LYS A 116 -32.72 -1.47 -17.44
C LYS A 116 -32.52 -2.77 -16.63
N THR A 117 -31.30 -3.27 -16.41
CA THR A 117 -31.10 -4.67 -15.93
C THR A 117 -30.63 -4.87 -14.51
N ILE A 118 -30.27 -3.83 -13.75
CA ILE A 118 -29.95 -4.00 -12.32
C ILE A 118 -31.17 -3.62 -11.48
N SER A 119 -32.17 -4.50 -11.47
CA SER A 119 -33.33 -4.40 -10.56
C SER A 119 -32.97 -4.92 -9.16
N PHE A 120 -31.86 -4.43 -8.60
CA PHE A 120 -31.52 -4.76 -7.23
C PHE A 120 -31.98 -3.64 -6.29
N PRO A 121 -32.68 -3.95 -5.20
CA PRO A 121 -33.02 -2.95 -4.20
C PRO A 121 -31.75 -2.33 -3.62
N LEU A 122 -31.45 -1.08 -3.99
CA LEU A 122 -30.21 -0.38 -3.59
C LEU A 122 -30.02 -0.33 -2.07
N GLY A 123 -31.10 -0.34 -1.30
CA GLY A 123 -31.09 -0.38 0.17
C GLY A 123 -30.90 -1.77 0.80
N MET A 124 -30.60 -2.80 0.00
CA MET A 124 -30.23 -4.12 0.50
C MET A 124 -28.74 -4.45 0.29
N ILE A 125 -28.01 -3.66 -0.49
CA ILE A 125 -26.61 -3.95 -0.87
C ILE A 125 -25.71 -4.00 0.37
N ASP A 126 -25.91 -3.04 1.28
CA ASP A 126 -25.24 -2.89 2.56
C ASP A 126 -25.55 -4.03 3.55
N ASN A 127 -26.62 -4.81 3.33
CA ASN A 127 -26.92 -5.98 4.17
C ASN A 127 -26.16 -7.23 3.74
N PHE A 128 -25.72 -7.31 2.48
CA PHE A 128 -25.05 -8.50 1.93
C PHE A 128 -23.54 -8.37 1.93
N ILE A 129 -23.00 -7.15 1.83
CA ILE A 129 -21.57 -6.91 1.73
C ILE A 129 -21.08 -6.38 3.08
N PRO A 130 -20.24 -7.14 3.80
CA PRO A 130 -19.68 -6.68 5.06
C PRO A 130 -18.81 -5.44 4.82
N ASP A 131 -18.87 -4.50 5.77
CA ASP A 131 -18.10 -3.25 5.74
C ASP A 131 -18.33 -2.44 4.45
N LEU A 132 -19.59 -2.21 4.04
CA LEU A 132 -19.91 -1.30 2.95
C LEU A 132 -20.94 -0.26 3.41
N ASP A 133 -20.52 1.00 3.50
CA ASP A 133 -21.36 2.08 4.03
C ASP A 133 -21.93 2.91 2.88
N ARG A 134 -23.25 3.02 2.80
CA ARG A 134 -23.89 3.85 1.78
C ARG A 134 -23.74 5.34 2.10
N VAL A 135 -23.11 6.10 1.20
CA VAL A 135 -22.85 7.54 1.36
C VAL A 135 -23.66 8.42 0.40
N GLY A 136 -24.27 7.84 -0.63
CA GLY A 136 -25.13 8.56 -1.58
C GLY A 136 -26.23 7.69 -2.20
N SER A 137 -26.91 8.22 -3.21
CA SER A 137 -28.00 7.50 -3.90
C SER A 137 -27.50 6.27 -4.64
N GLU A 138 -26.33 6.35 -5.27
CA GLU A 138 -25.68 5.29 -6.03
C GLU A 138 -24.18 5.15 -5.71
N THR A 139 -23.77 5.59 -4.52
CA THR A 139 -22.37 5.56 -4.06
C THR A 139 -22.24 4.99 -2.65
N TRP A 140 -21.19 4.19 -2.46
CA TRP A 140 -20.84 3.55 -1.19
C TRP A 140 -19.38 3.78 -0.87
N LEU A 141 -19.07 3.92 0.42
CA LEU A 141 -17.71 3.91 0.96
C LEU A 141 -17.37 2.47 1.35
N TYR A 142 -16.21 1.98 0.92
CA TYR A 142 -15.65 0.71 1.39
C TYR A 142 -14.55 1.00 2.43
N PRO A 143 -14.85 0.96 3.76
CA PRO A 143 -13.93 1.31 4.83
C PRO A 143 -12.54 0.68 4.79
N PRO A 144 -12.34 -0.61 4.42
CA PRO A 144 -11.00 -1.20 4.39
C PRO A 144 -10.05 -0.55 3.38
N THR A 145 -10.60 0.06 2.32
CA THR A 145 -9.80 0.77 1.31
C THR A 145 -10.08 2.26 1.22
N GLY A 146 -11.12 2.76 1.88
CA GLY A 146 -11.55 4.15 1.84
C GLY A 146 -12.00 4.58 0.44
N GLU A 147 -12.35 3.62 -0.42
CA GLU A 147 -12.77 3.88 -1.80
C GLU A 147 -14.25 4.23 -1.84
N ILE A 148 -14.58 5.23 -2.65
CA ILE A 148 -15.96 5.46 -3.07
C ILE A 148 -16.22 4.57 -4.29
N LEU A 149 -17.20 3.69 -4.17
CA LEU A 149 -17.60 2.74 -5.19
C LEU A 149 -18.99 3.10 -5.71
N TYR A 150 -19.15 3.05 -7.03
CA TYR A 150 -20.46 3.14 -7.66
C TYR A 150 -21.15 1.78 -7.63
N LEU A 151 -22.46 1.80 -7.86
CA LEU A 151 -23.27 0.59 -7.97
C LEU A 151 -22.61 -0.47 -8.86
N GLU A 152 -22.12 -0.07 -10.03
CA GLU A 152 -21.46 -0.97 -10.98
C GLU A 152 -20.19 -1.59 -10.41
N ASP A 153 -19.35 -0.83 -9.70
CA ASP A 153 -18.12 -1.35 -9.10
C ASP A 153 -18.43 -2.36 -8.00
N ILE A 154 -19.55 -2.18 -7.30
CA ILE A 154 -20.02 -3.12 -6.28
C ILE A 154 -20.45 -4.44 -6.92
N TYR A 155 -21.21 -4.42 -8.03
CA TYR A 155 -21.50 -5.63 -8.79
C TYR A 155 -20.23 -6.31 -9.27
N GLU A 156 -19.30 -5.52 -9.79
CA GLU A 156 -18.11 -6.06 -10.41
C GLU A 156 -17.09 -6.61 -9.40
N ARG A 157 -17.13 -6.15 -8.14
CA ARG A 157 -16.19 -6.55 -7.09
C ARG A 157 -16.78 -7.50 -6.06
N PHE A 158 -18.03 -7.29 -5.67
CA PHE A 158 -18.69 -8.03 -4.59
C PHE A 158 -19.87 -8.87 -5.10
N GLY A 159 -19.96 -9.08 -6.41
CA GLY A 159 -21.02 -9.87 -7.03
C GLY A 159 -21.22 -11.25 -6.42
N GLU A 160 -20.16 -11.87 -5.88
CA GLU A 160 -20.24 -13.18 -5.20
C GLU A 160 -21.04 -13.16 -3.88
N TYR A 161 -21.06 -12.02 -3.17
CA TYR A 161 -21.83 -11.83 -1.94
C TYR A 161 -23.31 -11.55 -2.23
N LEU A 162 -23.65 -11.21 -3.48
CA LEU A 162 -25.03 -10.99 -3.88
C LEU A 162 -25.78 -12.33 -4.01
N PRO A 163 -27.12 -12.33 -3.87
CA PRO A 163 -27.93 -13.52 -4.11
C PRO A 163 -27.63 -14.14 -5.47
N LYS A 164 -27.67 -15.48 -5.58
CA LYS A 164 -27.32 -16.26 -6.80
C LYS A 164 -27.93 -15.73 -8.12
N GLN A 165 -29.08 -15.08 -8.04
CA GLN A 165 -29.79 -14.48 -9.18
C GLN A 165 -29.06 -13.27 -9.79
N PHE A 166 -28.16 -12.65 -9.02
CA PHE A 166 -27.39 -11.46 -9.36
C PHE A 166 -25.86 -11.73 -9.34
N GLN A 167 -25.44 -12.97 -9.10
CA GLN A 167 -24.04 -13.37 -9.15
C GLN A 167 -23.57 -13.39 -10.61
N LYS A 168 -22.42 -12.76 -10.87
CA LYS A 168 -21.79 -12.74 -12.19
C LYS A 168 -20.64 -13.74 -12.20
N GLU A 169 -20.61 -14.63 -13.20
CA GLU A 169 -19.50 -15.56 -13.38
C GLU A 169 -18.35 -14.85 -14.10
N TYR A 170 -17.22 -14.71 -13.41
CA TYR A 170 -15.98 -14.25 -14.01
C TYR A 170 -15.11 -15.45 -14.40
N PRO A 171 -14.44 -15.39 -15.57
CA PRO A 171 -13.49 -16.42 -15.94
C PRO A 171 -12.35 -16.56 -14.92
N ASP A 172 -11.94 -17.80 -14.66
CA ASP A 172 -10.88 -18.11 -13.68
C ASP A 172 -9.56 -17.40 -13.97
N TRP A 173 -9.23 -17.20 -15.26
CA TRP A 173 -8.01 -16.50 -15.65
C TRP A 173 -8.01 -15.05 -15.17
N LEU A 174 -9.16 -14.36 -15.21
CA LEU A 174 -9.26 -12.96 -14.82
C LEU A 174 -9.16 -12.81 -13.30
N LYS A 175 -9.79 -13.71 -12.55
CA LYS A 175 -9.65 -13.77 -11.08
C LYS A 175 -8.20 -13.99 -10.68
N LYS A 176 -7.54 -15.01 -11.26
CA LYS A 176 -6.13 -15.32 -10.98
C LYS A 176 -5.19 -14.13 -11.23
N ILE A 177 -5.35 -13.41 -12.33
CA ILE A 177 -4.50 -12.25 -12.63
C ILE A 177 -4.74 -11.12 -11.63
N ARG A 178 -6.00 -10.84 -11.32
CA ARG A 178 -6.34 -9.76 -10.37
C ARG A 178 -5.87 -10.06 -8.95
N ASP A 179 -5.98 -11.31 -8.52
CA ASP A 179 -5.53 -11.76 -7.20
C ASP A 179 -4.00 -11.89 -7.12
N SER A 180 -3.31 -12.03 -8.26
CA SER A 180 -1.85 -12.17 -8.29
C SER A 180 -1.08 -10.88 -7.96
N ILE A 181 -1.71 -9.71 -8.13
CA ILE A 181 -1.10 -8.40 -7.87
C ILE A 181 -2.10 -7.56 -7.10
N ASN A 182 -1.79 -7.29 -5.84
CA ASN A 182 -2.54 -6.32 -5.07
C ASN A 182 -2.19 -4.90 -5.55
N VAL A 183 -3.20 -4.06 -5.80
CA VAL A 183 -3.00 -2.68 -6.23
C VAL A 183 -3.64 -1.73 -5.24
N ARG A 184 -2.87 -0.77 -4.73
CA ARG A 184 -3.37 0.29 -3.84
C ARG A 184 -3.13 1.65 -4.48
N PHE A 185 -4.20 2.42 -4.64
CA PHE A 185 -4.13 3.77 -5.20
C PHE A 185 -4.23 4.83 -4.10
N ILE A 186 -3.23 5.71 -4.03
CA ILE A 186 -3.14 6.84 -3.11
C ILE A 186 -3.33 8.11 -3.93
N GLU A 187 -4.55 8.67 -3.88
CA GLU A 187 -4.86 9.98 -4.45
C GLU A 187 -4.52 11.08 -3.43
N SER A 188 -3.80 12.12 -3.85
CA SER A 188 -3.38 13.25 -3.00
C SER A 188 -4.54 14.02 -2.36
N GLN A 189 -5.75 13.98 -2.92
CA GLN A 189 -6.94 14.67 -2.39
C GLN A 189 -7.73 13.85 -1.35
N ARG A 190 -7.36 12.60 -1.09
CA ARG A 190 -8.16 11.66 -0.27
C ARG A 190 -8.47 12.18 1.14
N LEU A 191 -7.57 12.95 1.75
CA LEU A 191 -7.79 13.56 3.07
C LEU A 191 -8.61 14.86 3.03
N LEU A 192 -8.55 15.61 1.94
CA LEU A 192 -9.41 16.80 1.73
C LEU A 192 -10.88 16.38 1.61
N ASP A 193 -11.15 15.26 0.93
CA ASP A 193 -12.49 14.72 0.81
C ASP A 193 -13.06 14.22 2.15
N ILE A 194 -12.22 13.65 3.02
CA ILE A 194 -12.59 13.24 4.39
C ILE A 194 -12.97 14.45 5.26
N ALA A 195 -12.19 15.54 5.21
CA ALA A 195 -12.47 16.76 5.97
C ALA A 195 -13.75 17.48 5.48
N ASN A 196 -14.01 17.45 4.16
CA ASN A 196 -15.18 18.08 3.56
C ASN A 196 -16.47 17.29 3.77
N SER A 197 -16.40 15.96 3.74
CA SER A 197 -17.56 15.09 3.96
C SER A 197 -18.01 15.04 5.43
N ALA A 198 -17.12 15.32 6.39
CA ALA A 198 -17.48 15.53 7.80
C ALA A 198 -18.41 16.75 8.04
N LYS A 199 -18.44 17.73 7.13
CA LYS A 199 -19.34 18.89 7.19
C LYS A 199 -20.73 18.62 6.63
N ILE A 200 -20.89 17.56 5.84
CA ILE A 200 -22.17 17.20 5.20
C ILE A 200 -22.95 16.31 6.17
N GLY A 201 -23.49 16.94 7.22
CA GLY A 201 -24.33 16.27 8.19
C GLY A 201 -25.59 15.71 7.55
N ARG A 202 -25.65 14.39 7.36
CA ARG A 202 -26.86 13.58 7.51
C ARG A 202 -26.55 12.08 7.39
N THR A 203 -26.80 11.37 8.48
CA THR A 203 -27.05 9.90 8.52
C THR A 203 -25.89 8.96 8.20
N ILE A 204 -24.64 9.33 8.49
CA ILE A 204 -23.56 8.31 8.56
C ILE A 204 -23.66 7.65 9.94
N ARG A 205 -24.04 6.36 9.98
CA ARG A 205 -24.23 5.58 11.24
C ARG A 205 -22.92 5.29 11.99
N ARG A 206 -21.76 5.67 11.44
CA ARG A 206 -20.45 5.64 12.09
C ARG A 206 -19.70 6.93 11.73
N PRO A 207 -19.12 7.67 12.70
CA PRO A 207 -18.24 8.77 12.34
C PRO A 207 -17.08 8.25 11.47
N MET A 208 -16.68 9.02 10.45
CA MET A 208 -15.56 8.77 9.52
C MET A 208 -14.19 8.80 10.25
N THR A 209 -14.03 7.97 11.28
CA THR A 209 -12.82 7.89 12.12
C THR A 209 -11.66 7.17 11.45
N LEU A 210 -11.91 6.43 10.37
CA LEU A 210 -11.06 5.39 9.79
C LEU A 210 -9.68 5.83 9.26
N TYR A 211 -9.46 7.13 9.10
CA TYR A 211 -8.26 7.68 8.43
C TYR A 211 -7.67 8.87 9.17
N SER A 212 -7.99 9.00 10.46
CA SER A 212 -7.37 10.00 11.32
C SER A 212 -6.07 9.48 11.90
N VAL A 213 -5.13 10.39 12.18
CA VAL A 213 -3.91 10.07 12.93
C VAL A 213 -4.24 9.36 14.25
N ALA A 214 -5.36 9.71 14.89
CA ALA A 214 -5.84 9.04 16.09
C ALA A 214 -6.19 7.56 15.86
N SER A 215 -6.91 7.23 14.78
CA SER A 215 -7.26 5.84 14.46
C SER A 215 -6.02 4.99 14.15
N TYR A 216 -5.02 5.55 13.47
CA TYR A 216 -3.75 4.84 13.24
C TYR A 216 -2.90 4.71 14.50
N SER A 217 -3.02 5.66 15.42
CA SER A 217 -2.43 5.56 16.76
C SER A 217 -2.99 4.36 17.52
N GLU A 218 -4.31 4.22 17.54
CA GLU A 218 -5.01 3.09 18.17
C GLU A 218 -4.64 1.76 17.50
N ASP A 219 -4.65 1.70 16.16
CA ASP A 219 -4.27 0.50 15.42
C ASP A 219 -2.82 0.05 15.70
N LEU A 220 -1.88 1.01 15.78
CA LEU A 220 -0.51 0.69 16.14
C LEU A 220 -0.42 0.16 17.58
N ALA A 221 -1.14 0.76 18.52
CA ALA A 221 -1.16 0.30 19.91
C ALA A 221 -1.70 -1.14 20.01
N GLU A 222 -2.77 -1.46 19.29
CA GLU A 222 -3.34 -2.81 19.24
C GLU A 222 -2.35 -3.83 18.66
N ASN A 223 -1.67 -3.48 17.57
CA ASN A 223 -0.63 -4.31 16.96
C ASN A 223 0.52 -4.57 17.94
N ILE A 224 1.00 -3.55 18.66
CA ILE A 224 2.06 -3.68 19.67
C ILE A 224 1.60 -4.55 20.85
N GLN A 225 0.38 -4.36 21.34
CA GLN A 225 -0.18 -5.16 22.43
C GLN A 225 -0.30 -6.63 22.07
N THR A 226 -0.69 -6.93 20.83
CA THR A 226 -0.75 -8.30 20.31
C THR A 226 0.63 -8.95 20.34
N LYS A 227 1.67 -8.24 19.88
CA LYS A 227 3.06 -8.72 19.93
C LYS A 227 3.59 -8.89 21.36
N LEU A 228 3.22 -8.00 22.27
CA LEU A 228 3.55 -8.14 23.70
C LEU A 228 2.86 -9.36 24.34
N ALA A 229 1.64 -9.67 23.93
CA ALA A 229 0.94 -10.87 24.39
C ALA A 229 1.62 -12.15 23.87
N GLU A 230 2.01 -12.18 22.59
CA GLU A 230 2.81 -13.28 22.00
C GLU A 230 4.14 -13.46 22.73
N TYR A 231 4.86 -12.36 22.98
CA TYR A 231 6.10 -12.34 23.76
C TYR A 231 5.89 -12.93 25.17
N GLY A 232 4.83 -12.53 25.86
CA GLY A 232 4.50 -13.03 27.20
C GLY A 232 4.20 -14.53 27.23
N GLN A 233 3.39 -15.02 26.29
CA GLN A 233 3.07 -16.45 26.15
C GLN A 233 4.32 -17.29 25.84
N LEU A 234 5.18 -16.77 24.96
CA LEU A 234 6.44 -17.40 24.63
C LEU A 234 7.36 -17.46 25.85
N SER A 235 7.47 -16.37 26.62
CA SER A 235 8.25 -16.36 27.86
C SER A 235 7.80 -17.46 28.81
N GLN A 236 6.49 -17.54 29.09
CA GLN A 236 5.95 -18.54 30.02
C GLN A 236 6.23 -19.98 29.57
N THR A 237 6.20 -20.24 28.27
CA THR A 237 6.48 -21.57 27.69
C THR A 237 7.97 -21.93 27.81
N LEU A 238 8.85 -20.98 27.52
CA LEU A 238 10.30 -21.17 27.63
C LEU A 238 10.72 -21.36 29.09
N ASP A 239 10.18 -20.54 29.99
CA ASP A 239 10.50 -20.60 31.42
C ASP A 239 10.06 -21.94 32.04
N ARG A 240 8.90 -22.50 31.63
CA ARG A 240 8.44 -23.84 32.06
C ARG A 240 9.38 -24.97 31.61
N THR A 241 9.98 -24.85 30.42
CA THR A 241 10.87 -25.88 29.85
C THR A 241 12.34 -25.62 30.15
N PHE A 242 12.67 -24.51 30.81
CA PHE A 242 14.03 -24.09 31.11
C PHE A 242 14.85 -25.13 31.88
N PRO A 243 14.39 -25.71 33.01
CA PRO A 243 15.20 -26.65 33.77
C PRO A 243 15.58 -27.90 32.96
N ALA A 244 14.64 -28.45 32.20
CA ALA A 244 14.87 -29.63 31.36
C ALA A 244 15.90 -29.34 30.26
N ARG A 245 15.86 -28.14 29.66
CA ARG A 245 16.79 -27.75 28.59
C ARG A 245 18.19 -27.49 29.11
N VAL A 246 18.35 -26.86 30.28
CA VAL A 246 19.67 -26.66 30.90
C VAL A 246 20.37 -27.99 31.18
N VAL A 247 19.64 -28.99 31.66
CA VAL A 247 20.20 -30.33 31.94
C VAL A 247 20.60 -31.07 30.66
N GLN A 248 19.85 -30.91 29.56
CA GLN A 248 20.09 -31.61 28.30
C GLN A 248 21.14 -30.92 27.40
N LYS A 249 21.44 -29.64 27.63
CA LYS A 249 22.34 -28.85 26.79
C LYS A 249 23.80 -29.24 26.99
N LYS A 250 24.51 -29.50 25.89
CA LYS A 250 25.97 -29.56 25.91
C LYS A 250 26.55 -28.16 25.73
N ALA A 251 27.57 -27.82 26.50
CA ALA A 251 28.31 -26.57 26.34
C ALA A 251 28.98 -26.55 24.97
N SER A 252 28.60 -25.61 24.10
CA SER A 252 29.09 -25.54 22.72
C SER A 252 29.74 -24.21 22.35
N LEU A 253 29.45 -23.13 23.09
CA LEU A 253 29.95 -21.78 22.81
C LEU A 253 31.17 -21.46 23.68
N THR A 254 32.17 -20.78 23.14
CA THR A 254 33.30 -20.25 23.94
C THR A 254 32.86 -19.06 24.80
N ASP A 255 33.67 -18.66 25.78
CA ASP A 255 33.32 -17.53 26.67
C ASP A 255 33.23 -16.21 25.89
N ASP A 256 34.12 -16.01 24.92
CA ASP A 256 34.09 -14.84 24.05
C ASP A 256 32.82 -14.80 23.19
N GLN A 257 32.41 -15.95 22.63
CA GLN A 257 31.16 -16.05 21.85
C GLN A 257 29.91 -15.80 22.69
N LEU A 258 29.91 -16.23 23.97
CA LEU A 258 28.81 -15.94 24.88
C LEU A 258 28.72 -14.45 25.20
N ARG A 259 29.85 -13.81 25.48
CA ARG A 259 29.91 -12.36 25.75
C ARG A 259 29.42 -11.57 24.54
N GLU A 260 29.91 -11.88 23.34
CA GLU A 260 29.49 -11.21 22.11
C GLU A 260 27.98 -11.35 21.84
N LYS A 261 27.42 -12.54 22.06
CA LYS A 261 25.97 -12.76 21.91
C LYS A 261 25.14 -12.02 22.95
N ILE A 262 25.59 -11.97 24.21
CA ILE A 262 24.90 -11.20 25.26
C ILE A 262 24.90 -9.72 24.89
N ASP A 263 26.05 -9.17 24.49
CA ASP A 263 26.18 -7.78 24.06
C ASP A 263 25.31 -7.46 22.81
N GLN A 264 25.16 -8.42 21.90
CA GLN A 264 24.22 -8.30 20.78
C GLN A 264 22.77 -8.23 21.26
N LEU A 265 22.34 -9.16 22.10
CA LEU A 265 20.96 -9.20 22.60
C LEU A 265 20.61 -7.97 23.45
N GLU A 266 21.56 -7.44 24.23
CA GLU A 266 21.37 -6.19 24.96
C GLU A 266 21.19 -5.00 24.02
N ARG A 267 21.95 -4.93 22.92
CA ARG A 267 21.77 -3.90 21.89
C ARG A 267 20.40 -3.98 21.23
N GLU A 268 19.96 -5.18 20.83
CA GLU A 268 18.64 -5.41 20.23
C GLU A 268 17.51 -5.05 21.22
N ARG A 269 17.67 -5.43 22.50
CA ARG A 269 16.71 -5.07 23.55
C ARG A 269 16.63 -3.55 23.73
N ASN A 270 17.77 -2.87 23.80
CA ASN A 270 17.82 -1.41 23.94
C ASN A 270 17.21 -0.69 22.73
N GLN A 271 17.40 -1.23 21.52
CA GLN A 271 16.76 -0.76 20.31
C GLN A 271 15.23 -0.84 20.42
N LEU A 272 14.68 -2.00 20.80
CA LEU A 272 13.24 -2.19 21.01
C LEU A 272 12.66 -1.26 22.09
N ILE A 273 13.42 -1.00 23.17
CA ILE A 273 13.03 -0.04 24.20
C ILE A 273 12.99 1.38 23.63
N SER A 274 14.03 1.79 22.91
CA SER A 274 14.09 3.13 22.28
C SER A 274 13.04 3.34 21.19
N ALA A 275 12.57 2.25 20.56
CA ALA A 275 11.47 2.25 19.62
C ALA A 275 10.09 2.32 20.30
N GLY A 276 10.01 2.17 21.62
CA GLY A 276 8.75 2.17 22.37
C GLY A 276 8.01 0.83 22.37
N LEU A 277 8.66 -0.24 21.90
CA LEU A 277 8.07 -1.59 21.82
C LEU A 277 8.22 -2.38 23.12
N LEU A 278 9.30 -2.14 23.88
CA LEU A 278 9.56 -2.77 25.18
C LEU A 278 9.70 -1.73 26.29
N LYS A 279 9.32 -2.10 27.52
CA LYS A 279 9.60 -1.28 28.70
C LYS A 279 11.01 -1.55 29.19
N LYS A 280 11.64 -0.51 29.75
CA LYS A 280 12.90 -0.65 30.47
C LYS A 280 12.60 -1.22 31.85
N ASP A 281 13.07 -2.43 32.13
CA ASP A 281 13.05 -2.97 33.49
C ASP A 281 14.16 -2.29 34.31
N GLU A 282 13.91 -2.00 35.59
CA GLU A 282 14.85 -1.26 36.46
C GLU A 282 16.15 -2.04 36.78
N ASP A 283 16.17 -3.37 36.58
CA ASP A 283 17.22 -4.28 37.07
C ASP A 283 18.12 -4.92 35.99
N SER A 284 18.21 -4.36 34.78
CA SER A 284 18.89 -5.01 33.65
C SER A 284 20.41 -4.78 33.54
N ASN A 285 21.15 -4.65 34.66
CA ASN A 285 22.61 -4.59 34.65
C ASN A 285 23.22 -5.97 34.95
N PHE A 286 23.13 -6.89 33.98
CA PHE A 286 23.73 -8.21 34.09
C PHE A 286 25.20 -8.18 33.65
N GLN A 287 26.13 -8.00 34.60
CA GLN A 287 27.57 -8.09 34.32
C GLN A 287 28.10 -9.51 34.59
N VAL A 288 28.55 -10.19 33.55
CA VAL A 288 29.18 -11.52 33.65
C VAL A 288 30.59 -11.37 34.24
N LYS A 289 30.85 -11.96 35.41
CA LYS A 289 32.19 -12.00 36.04
C LYS A 289 33.19 -12.87 35.26
N ASP A 290 34.47 -12.64 35.50
CA ASP A 290 35.63 -13.09 34.70
C ASP A 290 35.91 -14.60 34.61
N SER A 291 35.14 -15.47 35.28
CA SER A 291 35.27 -16.92 35.10
C SER A 291 33.90 -17.60 35.00
N ILE A 292 33.57 -18.09 33.81
CA ILE A 292 32.34 -18.83 33.53
C ILE A 292 32.69 -20.33 33.65
N ASP A 293 32.15 -21.00 34.67
CA ASP A 293 32.27 -22.46 34.76
C ASP A 293 31.39 -23.15 33.70
N ASP A 294 31.64 -24.44 33.43
CA ASP A 294 30.90 -25.19 32.39
C ASP A 294 29.37 -25.24 32.67
N SER A 295 28.96 -25.15 33.93
CA SER A 295 27.55 -25.09 34.33
C SER A 295 26.92 -23.73 33.99
N THR A 296 27.61 -22.62 34.32
CA THR A 296 27.17 -21.27 33.93
C THR A 296 27.16 -21.13 32.41
N ARG A 297 28.11 -21.74 31.69
CA ARG A 297 28.15 -21.76 30.22
C ARG A 297 26.89 -22.38 29.62
N LYS A 298 26.45 -23.52 30.15
CA LYS A 298 25.20 -24.18 29.73
C LYS A 298 23.98 -23.31 30.03
N LEU A 299 23.92 -22.73 31.22
CA LEU A 299 22.82 -21.87 31.63
C LEU A 299 22.70 -20.62 30.73
N LEU A 300 23.81 -19.93 30.51
CA LEU A 300 23.87 -18.75 29.62
C LEU A 300 23.51 -19.10 28.19
N SER A 301 23.94 -20.27 27.68
CA SER A 301 23.59 -20.68 26.31
C SER A 301 22.07 -20.88 26.12
N VAL A 302 21.39 -21.47 27.11
CA VAL A 302 19.92 -21.63 27.08
C VAL A 302 19.24 -20.28 27.24
N TYR A 303 19.74 -19.42 28.14
CA TYR A 303 19.23 -18.06 28.31
C TYR A 303 19.32 -17.24 27.03
N ILE A 304 20.47 -17.26 26.33
CA ILE A 304 20.67 -16.55 25.06
C ILE A 304 19.67 -17.03 24.01
N GLU A 305 19.47 -18.34 23.87
CA GLU A 305 18.49 -18.88 22.91
C GLU A 305 17.05 -18.52 23.26
N ASP A 306 16.73 -18.43 24.55
CA ASP A 306 15.40 -18.04 25.00
C ASP A 306 15.16 -16.55 24.78
N VAL A 307 16.13 -15.68 25.09
CA VAL A 307 16.03 -14.23 24.84
C VAL A 307 15.96 -13.95 23.35
N ASP A 308 16.81 -14.57 22.54
CA ASP A 308 16.78 -14.45 21.07
C ASP A 308 15.39 -14.78 20.51
N LYS A 309 14.81 -15.92 20.90
CA LYS A 309 13.44 -16.29 20.51
C LYS A 309 12.40 -15.29 20.97
N LYS A 310 12.53 -14.76 22.20
CA LYS A 310 11.62 -13.76 22.75
C LYS A 310 11.69 -12.45 21.94
N LEU A 311 12.89 -11.95 21.63
CA LEU A 311 13.07 -10.71 20.86
C LEU A 311 12.61 -10.85 19.40
N ASN A 312 12.80 -12.03 18.80
CA ASN A 312 12.39 -12.32 17.42
C ASN A 312 10.89 -12.13 17.14
N VAL A 313 10.04 -12.09 18.17
CA VAL A 313 8.60 -11.77 18.06
C VAL A 313 8.37 -10.39 17.43
N PHE A 314 9.31 -9.46 17.60
CA PHE A 314 9.20 -8.08 17.10
C PHE A 314 9.88 -7.82 15.75
N ASN A 315 10.51 -8.82 15.13
CA ASN A 315 11.29 -8.62 13.90
C ASN A 315 10.46 -8.10 12.72
N ASP A 316 9.14 -8.33 12.73
CA ASP A 316 8.23 -7.86 11.69
C ASP A 316 7.78 -6.40 11.90
N ILE A 317 7.57 -5.99 13.15
CA ILE A 317 7.06 -4.65 13.50
C ILE A 317 8.18 -3.64 13.78
N TYR A 318 9.30 -4.06 14.38
CA TYR A 318 10.38 -3.17 14.79
C TYR A 318 10.98 -2.36 13.65
N PRO A 319 11.41 -2.97 12.52
CA PRO A 319 12.00 -2.20 11.43
C PRO A 319 11.04 -1.15 10.85
N LYS A 320 9.75 -1.47 10.79
CA LYS A 320 8.70 -0.58 10.30
C LYS A 320 8.48 0.60 11.23
N VAL A 321 8.42 0.32 12.53
CA VAL A 321 8.29 1.33 13.59
C VAL A 321 9.50 2.26 13.62
N GLU A 322 10.71 1.71 13.54
CA GLU A 322 11.94 2.49 13.52
C GLU A 322 12.00 3.40 12.28
N LEU A 323 11.75 2.86 11.09
CA LEU A 323 11.72 3.62 9.85
C LEU A 323 10.66 4.72 9.88
N PHE A 324 9.45 4.40 10.33
CA PHE A 324 8.37 5.38 10.52
C PHE A 324 8.80 6.53 11.43
N LYS A 325 9.35 6.20 12.62
CA LYS A 325 9.79 7.20 13.59
C LYS A 325 10.90 8.08 13.03
N ASN A 326 11.85 7.49 12.30
CA ASN A 326 12.98 8.22 11.72
C ASN A 326 12.54 9.20 10.65
N ILE A 327 11.67 8.77 9.71
CA ILE A 327 11.15 9.64 8.64
C ILE A 327 10.35 10.80 9.24
N ILE A 328 9.41 10.53 10.15
CA ILE A 328 8.56 11.59 10.74
C ILE A 328 9.41 12.59 11.55
N ASN A 329 10.30 12.11 12.43
CA ASN A 329 11.12 13.00 13.27
C ASN A 329 12.13 13.81 12.48
N LYS A 330 12.59 13.32 11.33
CA LYS A 330 13.46 14.08 10.43
C LYS A 330 12.71 15.24 9.77
N LYS A 331 11.42 15.07 9.49
CA LYS A 331 10.61 16.01 8.72
C LYS A 331 9.89 17.04 9.57
N TYR A 332 9.44 16.64 10.76
CA TYR A 332 8.70 17.53 11.64
C TYR A 332 9.65 18.54 12.27
N SER A 333 9.32 19.82 12.14
CA SER A 333 10.09 20.90 12.76
C SER A 333 9.50 21.20 14.14
N PHE A 334 10.35 21.25 15.17
CA PHE A 334 9.98 21.57 16.56
C PHE A 334 9.04 20.59 17.27
N LYS A 335 8.75 19.45 16.64
CA LYS A 335 7.92 18.37 17.19
C LYS A 335 8.63 17.04 17.01
N SER A 336 8.37 16.11 17.91
CA SER A 336 8.83 14.73 17.78
C SER A 336 7.69 13.75 18.03
N VAL A 337 7.72 12.63 17.32
CA VAL A 337 6.88 11.46 17.57
C VAL A 337 7.67 10.41 18.33
N THR A 338 7.04 9.92 19.40
CA THR A 338 7.45 8.72 20.13
C THR A 338 6.31 7.71 20.10
N ILE A 339 6.63 6.45 20.36
CA ILE A 339 5.65 5.37 20.36
C ILE A 339 5.50 4.84 21.77
N ASP A 340 4.25 4.67 22.18
CA ASP A 340 3.82 4.11 23.44
C ASP A 340 2.97 2.87 23.18
N GLN A 341 3.19 1.84 24.00
CA GLN A 341 2.53 0.54 23.87
C GLN A 341 1.01 0.60 24.05
N SER A 342 0.49 1.60 24.77
CA SER A 342 -0.93 1.72 25.09
C SER A 342 -1.64 2.77 24.25
N LYS A 343 -0.95 3.84 23.87
CA LYS A 343 -1.53 4.99 23.16
C LYS A 343 -1.17 5.05 21.69
N GLY A 344 -0.12 4.35 21.25
CA GLY A 344 0.43 4.47 19.90
C GLY A 344 1.32 5.69 19.79
N PHE A 345 0.97 6.66 18.96
CA PHE A 345 1.74 7.89 18.78
C PHE A 345 1.58 8.85 19.95
N ILE A 346 2.70 9.35 20.46
CA ILE A 346 2.77 10.49 21.36
C ILE A 346 3.61 11.56 20.68
N PHE A 347 2.97 12.69 20.41
CA PHE A 347 3.63 13.87 19.85
C PHE A 347 4.03 14.81 20.98
N THR A 348 5.26 15.31 20.93
CA THR A 348 5.78 16.27 21.91
C THR A 348 6.43 17.46 21.22
N THR A 349 6.28 18.66 21.78
CA THR A 349 7.06 19.84 21.37
C THR A 349 8.50 19.72 21.87
N GLN A 350 9.40 20.57 21.36
CA GLN A 350 10.76 20.70 21.91
C GLN A 350 10.78 21.10 23.40
N GLU A 351 9.74 21.75 23.88
CA GLU A 351 9.58 22.15 25.28
C GLU A 351 8.99 21.04 26.16
N GLY A 352 8.65 19.88 25.56
CA GLY A 352 8.12 18.71 26.26
C GLY A 352 6.60 18.70 26.43
N GLU A 353 5.87 19.62 25.81
CA GLU A 353 4.40 19.63 25.85
C GLU A 353 3.83 18.53 24.95
N VAL A 354 2.87 17.77 25.48
CA VAL A 354 2.20 16.69 24.73
C VAL A 354 1.12 17.30 23.82
N LEU A 355 1.17 16.93 22.53
CA LEU A 355 0.23 17.38 21.51
C LEU A 355 -0.80 16.30 21.20
N SER A 356 -2.02 16.72 20.91
CA SER A 356 -3.04 15.83 20.36
C SER A 356 -2.82 15.62 18.85
N PRO A 357 -3.30 14.51 18.27
CA PRO A 357 -3.24 14.30 16.82
C PRO A 357 -3.86 15.43 15.99
N THR A 358 -4.83 16.16 16.55
CA THR A 358 -5.49 17.30 15.91
C THR A 358 -4.66 18.58 15.90
N ASP A 359 -3.62 18.68 16.73
CA ASP A 359 -2.72 19.84 16.80
C ASP A 359 -1.60 19.80 15.73
N LEU A 360 -1.52 18.70 14.98
CA LEU A 360 -0.67 18.59 13.80
C LEU A 360 -1.26 19.41 12.65
N SER A 361 -0.41 20.02 11.83
CA SER A 361 -0.83 20.66 10.59
C SER A 361 -1.42 19.64 9.62
N SER A 362 -2.27 20.07 8.69
CA SER A 362 -2.88 19.17 7.71
C SER A 362 -1.86 18.43 6.84
N GLY A 363 -0.71 19.07 6.54
CA GLY A 363 0.39 18.44 5.81
C GLY A 363 1.09 17.36 6.63
N GLU A 364 1.39 17.63 7.90
CA GLU A 364 1.96 16.65 8.85
C GLU A 364 1.02 15.44 8.99
N GLN A 365 -0.28 15.68 9.22
CA GLN A 365 -1.27 14.59 9.33
C GLN A 365 -1.32 13.73 8.06
N HIS A 366 -1.28 14.37 6.89
CA HIS A 366 -1.34 13.67 5.61
C HIS A 366 -0.13 12.78 5.37
N GLU A 367 1.07 13.31 5.62
CA GLU A 367 2.31 12.55 5.49
C GLU A 367 2.31 11.34 6.42
N LEU A 368 1.93 11.55 7.68
CA LEU A 368 1.85 10.47 8.66
C LEU A 368 0.90 9.36 8.20
N VAL A 369 -0.27 9.74 7.70
CA VAL A 369 -1.27 8.80 7.19
C VAL A 369 -0.73 7.99 6.01
N ILE A 370 -0.11 8.64 5.01
CA ILE A 370 0.49 7.93 3.86
C ILE A 370 1.59 6.99 4.32
N LEU A 371 2.52 7.49 5.14
CA LEU A 371 3.66 6.69 5.60
C LEU A 371 3.19 5.47 6.40
N TYR A 372 2.20 5.66 7.27
CA TYR A 372 1.61 4.58 8.02
C TYR A 372 0.91 3.56 7.13
N GLU A 373 0.13 4.01 6.14
CA GLU A 373 -0.50 3.11 5.16
C GLU A 373 0.57 2.24 4.46
N LEU A 374 1.64 2.87 3.95
CA LEU A 374 2.70 2.19 3.20
C LEU A 374 3.45 1.14 4.04
N LEU A 375 3.71 1.43 5.32
CA LEU A 375 4.50 0.54 6.18
C LEU A 375 3.65 -0.55 6.85
N PHE A 376 2.45 -0.21 7.34
CA PHE A 376 1.68 -1.08 8.23
C PHE A 376 0.43 -1.69 7.58
N LYS A 377 -0.17 -1.04 6.59
CA LYS A 377 -1.43 -1.50 5.98
C LYS A 377 -1.25 -2.25 4.67
N VAL A 378 -0.14 -2.01 3.98
CA VAL A 378 0.13 -2.62 2.67
C VAL A 378 0.76 -4.00 2.85
N LYS A 379 0.27 -4.97 2.07
CA LYS A 379 0.83 -6.33 2.00
C LYS A 379 2.11 -6.33 1.15
N PRO A 380 3.09 -7.22 1.42
CA PRO A 380 4.23 -7.41 0.54
C PRO A 380 3.82 -7.68 -0.90
N ASN A 381 4.64 -7.26 -1.86
CA ASN A 381 4.39 -7.41 -3.31
C ASN A 381 3.11 -6.70 -3.80
N THR A 382 2.72 -5.61 -3.15
CA THR A 382 1.65 -4.71 -3.63
C THR A 382 2.25 -3.65 -4.56
N LEU A 383 1.53 -3.33 -5.63
CA LEU A 383 1.78 -2.16 -6.48
C LEU A 383 1.05 -0.94 -5.90
N ILE A 384 1.82 0.04 -5.47
CA ILE A 384 1.34 1.34 -5.02
C ILE A 384 1.30 2.31 -6.20
N LEU A 385 0.14 2.88 -6.43
CA LEU A 385 -0.07 3.96 -7.38
C LEU A 385 -0.16 5.27 -6.60
N ILE A 386 0.67 6.26 -6.94
CA ILE A 386 0.68 7.58 -6.25
C ILE A 386 0.46 8.67 -7.31
N ASP A 387 -0.57 9.50 -7.15
CA ASP A 387 -0.87 10.59 -8.07
C ASP A 387 -0.65 11.97 -7.41
N GLU A 388 0.21 12.78 -8.04
CA GLU A 388 0.53 14.15 -7.65
C GLU A 388 0.87 14.29 -6.15
N PRO A 389 1.87 13.53 -5.63
CA PRO A 389 2.24 13.60 -4.21
C PRO A 389 2.72 14.99 -3.77
N GLU A 390 3.16 15.84 -4.70
CA GLU A 390 3.56 17.23 -4.41
C GLU A 390 2.43 18.11 -3.87
N MET A 391 1.17 17.79 -4.19
CA MET A 391 0.02 18.63 -3.85
C MET A 391 -0.26 18.66 -2.35
N SER A 392 0.22 17.68 -1.60
CA SER A 392 0.04 17.55 -0.16
C SER A 392 1.32 17.71 0.66
N LEU A 393 2.49 17.79 0.01
CA LEU A 393 3.80 17.83 0.66
C LEU A 393 4.44 19.21 0.60
N HIS A 394 5.02 19.64 1.72
CA HIS A 394 5.87 20.83 1.78
C HIS A 394 7.12 20.64 0.91
N ILE A 395 7.64 21.72 0.32
CA ILE A 395 8.74 21.68 -0.66
C ILE A 395 10.00 20.97 -0.16
N SER A 396 10.37 21.19 1.11
CA SER A 396 11.52 20.53 1.75
C SER A 396 11.37 19.01 1.81
N TRP A 397 10.13 18.52 1.89
CA TRP A 397 9.84 17.10 1.99
C TRP A 397 9.73 16.42 0.63
N GLN A 398 9.30 17.15 -0.41
CA GLN A 398 9.31 16.65 -1.78
C GLN A 398 10.70 16.13 -2.18
N GLN A 399 11.74 16.86 -1.79
CA GLN A 399 13.15 16.55 -2.07
C GLN A 399 13.66 15.26 -1.41
N GLU A 400 13.04 14.83 -0.30
CA GLU A 400 13.40 13.61 0.43
C GLU A 400 12.45 12.45 0.15
N PHE A 401 11.26 12.74 -0.37
CA PHE A 401 10.18 11.78 -0.54
C PHE A 401 10.60 10.53 -1.30
N LEU A 402 11.37 10.68 -2.38
CA LEU A 402 11.84 9.54 -3.15
C LEU A 402 12.79 8.64 -2.37
N LYS A 403 13.65 9.23 -1.52
CA LYS A 403 14.56 8.47 -0.65
C LYS A 403 13.77 7.68 0.39
N ASP A 404 12.76 8.30 0.99
CA ASP A 404 11.86 7.63 1.93
C ASP A 404 11.16 6.44 1.26
N LEU A 405 10.64 6.62 0.04
CA LEU A 405 10.02 5.54 -0.73
C LEU A 405 11.00 4.41 -1.06
N GLN A 406 12.27 4.71 -1.32
CA GLN A 406 13.30 3.68 -1.52
C GLN A 406 13.56 2.87 -0.24
N GLU A 407 13.57 3.51 0.93
CA GLU A 407 13.71 2.80 2.21
C GLU A 407 12.48 1.91 2.48
N ILE A 408 11.28 2.43 2.21
CA ILE A 408 10.02 1.70 2.37
C ILE A 408 9.92 0.49 1.42
N THR A 409 10.26 0.67 0.14
CA THR A 409 10.19 -0.42 -0.87
C THR A 409 11.17 -1.54 -0.58
N LYS A 410 12.37 -1.21 -0.07
CA LYS A 410 13.36 -2.20 0.39
C LYS A 410 12.86 -2.99 1.59
N LEU A 411 12.18 -2.33 2.53
CA LEU A 411 11.70 -2.99 3.75
C LEU A 411 10.43 -3.81 3.53
N SER A 412 9.47 -3.31 2.74
CA SER A 412 8.13 -3.88 2.62
C SER A 412 7.87 -4.62 1.31
N GLU A 413 8.90 -4.79 0.47
CA GLU A 413 8.83 -5.46 -0.84
C GLU A 413 7.73 -4.89 -1.75
N LEU A 414 7.68 -3.56 -1.88
CA LEU A 414 6.62 -2.86 -2.65
C LEU A 414 7.11 -2.46 -4.03
N ASP A 415 6.18 -2.39 -4.97
CA ASP A 415 6.38 -1.75 -6.27
C ASP A 415 5.65 -0.41 -6.28
N ILE A 416 6.27 0.66 -6.78
CA ILE A 416 5.68 2.00 -6.83
C ILE A 416 5.65 2.50 -8.27
N LEU A 417 4.46 2.90 -8.72
CA LEU A 417 4.25 3.68 -9.93
C LEU A 417 3.66 5.04 -9.55
N MET A 418 4.47 6.07 -9.69
CA MET A 418 4.11 7.44 -9.32
C MET A 418 3.88 8.29 -10.55
N ALA A 419 2.93 9.21 -10.49
CA ALA A 419 2.76 10.30 -11.44
C ALA A 419 3.02 11.64 -10.74
N THR A 420 3.94 12.45 -11.27
CA THR A 420 4.24 13.78 -10.72
C THR A 420 4.51 14.81 -11.82
N HIS A 421 4.22 16.08 -11.55
CA HIS A 421 4.65 17.24 -12.32
C HIS A 421 5.86 17.94 -11.68
N SER A 422 6.18 17.62 -10.42
CA SER A 422 7.22 18.27 -9.63
C SER A 422 8.63 17.72 -9.91
N PRO A 423 9.54 18.53 -10.47
CA PRO A 423 10.96 18.16 -10.56
C PRO A 423 11.59 17.99 -9.18
N ASP A 424 11.06 18.65 -8.15
CA ASP A 424 11.56 18.56 -6.77
C ASP A 424 11.37 17.16 -6.17
N ILE A 425 10.35 16.41 -6.61
CA ILE A 425 10.15 15.01 -6.21
C ILE A 425 11.12 14.07 -6.93
N ILE A 426 11.40 14.34 -8.20
CA ILE A 426 12.33 13.55 -9.01
C ILE A 426 13.77 13.76 -8.51
N ASN A 427 14.08 15.00 -8.14
CA ASN A 427 15.39 15.43 -7.64
C ASN A 427 16.52 15.00 -8.60
N ASP A 428 17.43 14.14 -8.14
CA ASP A 428 18.58 13.61 -8.88
C ASP A 428 18.31 12.26 -9.57
N ARG A 429 17.13 11.66 -9.39
CA ARG A 429 16.81 10.30 -9.84
C ARG A 429 16.00 10.24 -11.14
N TRP A 430 16.47 10.97 -12.15
CA TRP A 430 15.90 10.94 -13.49
C TRP A 430 15.98 9.56 -14.16
N ASP A 431 16.89 8.69 -13.70
CA ASP A 431 17.01 7.29 -14.12
C ASP A 431 15.74 6.46 -13.83
N LEU A 432 14.91 6.87 -12.88
CA LEU A 432 13.65 6.21 -12.53
C LEU A 432 12.45 6.73 -13.34
N THR A 433 12.68 7.71 -14.22
CA THR A 433 11.59 8.45 -14.86
C THR A 433 11.25 7.92 -16.25
N VAL A 434 9.96 8.03 -16.60
CA VAL A 434 9.45 7.79 -17.94
C VAL A 434 8.68 9.04 -18.38
N GLU A 435 9.20 9.73 -19.40
CA GLU A 435 8.55 10.90 -19.98
C GLU A 435 7.37 10.48 -20.86
N LEU A 436 6.20 11.09 -20.64
CA LEU A 436 5.08 10.97 -21.57
C LEU A 436 5.31 11.91 -22.77
N GLU A 437 5.43 11.32 -23.95
CA GLU A 437 5.70 12.06 -25.19
C GLU A 437 4.45 12.75 -25.78
N LYS A 438 4.70 13.79 -26.59
CA LYS A 438 3.66 14.41 -27.44
C LYS A 438 3.21 13.42 -28.52
N PRO A 439 2.00 13.61 -29.09
CA PRO A 439 1.57 12.85 -30.24
C PRO A 439 2.62 13.00 -31.36
N LYS A 440 3.06 11.88 -31.94
CA LYS A 440 3.87 11.92 -33.15
C LYS A 440 3.03 12.61 -34.23
N GLN A 441 3.36 13.85 -34.57
CA GLN A 441 2.74 14.51 -35.72
C GLN A 441 3.02 13.63 -36.94
N LYS A 442 1.96 13.15 -37.61
CA LYS A 442 2.13 12.60 -38.96
C LYS A 442 2.77 13.70 -39.79
N SER A 443 4.00 13.48 -40.25
CA SER A 443 4.68 14.37 -41.18
C SER A 443 3.74 14.66 -42.34
N LYS A 444 3.59 15.94 -42.69
CA LYS A 444 2.76 16.40 -43.80
C LYS A 444 3.39 16.09 -45.18
N ASP A 445 4.52 15.39 -45.22
CA ASP A 445 5.36 15.26 -46.42
C ASP A 445 5.05 14.02 -47.29
N GLU A 446 4.05 13.18 -46.94
CA GLU A 446 3.60 12.07 -47.80
C GLU A 446 2.32 12.39 -48.60
N ARG A 447 2.05 13.67 -48.89
CA ARG A 447 0.90 14.08 -49.74
C ARG A 447 1.26 14.82 -51.03
N THR A 448 2.52 14.79 -51.44
CA THR A 448 2.94 15.26 -52.76
C THR A 448 3.82 14.20 -53.39
N ASP A 449 3.20 13.15 -53.91
CA ASP A 449 3.70 12.34 -55.03
C ASP A 449 2.60 11.35 -55.40
N ASN A 450 1.54 11.89 -56.03
CA ASN A 450 0.62 11.19 -56.91
C ASN A 450 -0.29 12.23 -57.56
N THR A 451 0.26 12.93 -58.56
CA THR A 451 -0.50 13.60 -59.62
C THR A 451 0.26 13.45 -60.92
#